data_AF-A0A7J7Z673-F1
#
_entry.id   AF-A0A7J7Z673-F1
#
_cell.length_a   1.000
_cell.length_b   1.000
_cell.length_c   1.000
_cell.angle_alpha   90.00
_cell.angle_beta   90.00
_cell.angle_gamma   90.00
#
_symmetry.space_group_name_H-M   'P 1'
#
loop_
_entity.id
_entity.type
_entity.pdbx_description
1 polymer ?
#
loop_
_entity_poly.entity_id
_entity_poly.type
_entity_poly.pdbx_seq_one_letter_code
_entity_poly.pdbx_strand_id
1 'polypeptide(L)'
;MVSQAATFRTHQKTRYSLVMVSQAATLRTHQKTGYSLVMVSQAATLRTHQKIGYSLVMVSQAATLRTHQKIGNSLVMVSQAATLRTHQKIGYSLVMVSQGATLRTHQKIGYSLVMVSQAATFHTHQKTRYSLVMVSQGALA
;
A
#
# COMPACT_ATOMS: atom_id res chain seq x y z
N MET A 1 5.59 15.80 19.39
CA MET A 1 4.17 15.72 19.80
C MET A 1 3.45 14.82 18.80
N VAL A 2 3.06 13.60 19.19
CA VAL A 2 2.27 12.70 18.33
C VAL A 2 0.82 13.18 18.39
N SER A 3 0.24 13.56 17.26
CA SER A 3 -1.18 13.90 17.20
C SER A 3 -2.03 12.66 17.46
N GLN A 4 -3.06 12.75 18.31
CA GLN A 4 -3.99 11.64 18.58
C GLN A 4 -4.64 11.14 17.28
N ALA A 5 -5.08 12.07 16.44
CA ALA A 5 -5.62 11.77 15.12
C ALA A 5 -5.15 12.83 14.11
N ALA A 6 -4.72 12.37 12.93
CA ALA A 6 -4.38 13.22 11.81
C ALA A 6 -5.24 12.83 10.61
N THR A 7 -6.07 13.76 10.14
CA THR A 7 -6.79 13.59 8.86
C THR A 7 -6.28 14.60 7.87
N PHE A 8 -5.84 14.12 6.71
CA PHE A 8 -5.30 14.98 5.67
C PHE A 8 -5.92 14.65 4.32
N ARG A 9 -6.36 15.68 3.60
CA ARG A 9 -6.94 15.56 2.25
C ARG A 9 -6.25 16.54 1.32
N THR A 10 -5.77 16.07 0.17
CA THR A 10 -5.18 16.96 -0.83
C THR A 10 -5.55 16.61 -2.25
N HIS A 11 -5.67 17.66 -3.04
CA HIS A 11 -5.73 17.61 -4.48
C HIS A 11 -4.59 18.46 -5.04
N GLN A 12 -3.54 17.85 -5.59
CA GLN A 12 -2.36 18.57 -6.08
C GLN A 12 -1.89 17.99 -7.41
N LYS A 13 -1.33 18.80 -8.32
CA LYS A 13 -0.71 18.25 -9.55
C LYS A 13 0.48 17.36 -9.20
N THR A 14 1.35 17.87 -8.34
CA THR A 14 2.61 17.22 -7.97
C THR A 14 2.80 17.34 -6.47
N ARG A 15 3.32 16.28 -5.85
CA ARG A 15 3.85 16.33 -4.48
C ARG A 15 5.13 15.52 -4.37
N TYR A 16 6.14 16.10 -3.74
CA TYR A 16 7.46 15.50 -3.60
C TYR A 16 7.59 14.57 -2.40
N SER A 17 7.11 14.96 -1.21
CA SER A 17 7.17 14.10 -0.03
C SER A 17 6.05 14.41 0.95
N LEU A 18 5.59 13.40 1.70
CA LEU A 18 4.77 13.57 2.89
C LEU A 18 5.17 12.51 3.93
N VAL A 19 5.41 12.96 5.15
CA VAL A 19 5.56 12.09 6.32
C VAL A 19 4.43 12.38 7.29
N MET A 20 3.75 11.35 7.78
CA MET A 20 2.70 11.48 8.78
C MET A 20 2.98 10.54 9.95
N VAL A 21 3.05 11.10 11.15
CA VAL A 21 3.24 10.36 12.40
C VAL A 21 2.15 10.77 13.37
N SER A 22 1.26 9.84 13.69
CA SER A 22 0.11 10.06 14.59
C SER A 22 -0.34 8.74 15.19
N GLN A 23 -1.20 8.76 16.20
CA GLN A 23 -1.75 7.52 16.74
C GLN A 23 -2.78 6.91 15.76
N ALA A 24 -3.66 7.74 15.23
CA ALA A 24 -4.52 7.42 14.08
C ALA A 24 -4.22 8.35 12.90
N ALA A 25 -4.05 7.80 11.70
CA ALA A 25 -3.75 8.55 10.48
C ALA A 25 -4.76 8.21 9.39
N THR A 26 -5.41 9.23 8.82
CA THR A 26 -6.24 9.09 7.62
C THR A 26 -5.76 10.05 6.55
N LEU A 27 -5.41 9.50 5.39
CA LEU A 27 -4.93 10.28 4.25
C LEU A 27 -5.72 9.97 2.99
N ARG A 28 -6.22 11.02 2.33
CA ARG A 28 -6.84 10.94 1.01
C ARG A 28 -6.12 11.87 0.04
N THR A 29 -5.48 11.32 -0.99
CA THR A 29 -4.77 12.13 -1.99
C THR A 29 -5.27 11.85 -3.40
N HIS A 30 -5.49 12.92 -4.15
CA HIS A 30 -5.67 12.86 -5.59
C HIS A 30 -4.58 13.69 -6.27
N GLN A 31 -3.71 13.05 -7.04
CA GLN A 31 -2.57 13.75 -7.66
C GLN A 31 -2.28 13.26 -9.09
N LYS A 32 -1.58 14.03 -9.92
CA LYS A 32 -1.03 13.47 -11.16
C LYS A 32 0.23 12.66 -10.84
N THR A 33 1.13 13.24 -10.06
CA THR A 33 2.43 12.64 -9.72
C THR A 33 2.69 12.75 -8.22
N GLY A 34 3.01 11.63 -7.56
CA GLY A 34 3.44 11.60 -6.16
C GLY A 34 4.74 10.82 -5.99
N TYR A 35 5.73 11.41 -5.34
CA TYR A 35 7.09 10.84 -5.28
C TYR A 35 7.34 9.98 -4.04
N SER A 36 7.08 10.47 -2.83
CA SER A 36 7.28 9.66 -1.62
C SER A 36 6.22 9.92 -0.57
N LEU A 37 5.76 8.86 0.08
CA LEU A 37 4.86 8.93 1.22
C LEU A 37 5.26 7.94 2.31
N VAL A 38 5.42 8.43 3.54
CA VAL A 38 5.67 7.61 4.71
C VAL A 38 4.57 7.86 5.74
N MET A 39 3.94 6.79 6.22
CA MET A 39 2.94 6.85 7.28
C MET A 39 3.31 5.90 8.40
N VAL A 40 3.42 6.44 9.61
CA VAL A 40 3.69 5.67 10.84
C VAL A 40 2.59 5.97 11.84
N SER A 41 1.78 4.97 12.19
CA SER A 41 0.69 5.14 13.16
C SER A 41 0.27 3.82 13.79
N GLN A 42 -0.49 3.83 14.89
CA GLN A 42 -1.13 2.58 15.36
C GLN A 42 -2.19 2.12 14.34
N ALA A 43 -3.03 3.05 13.90
CA ALA A 43 -4.05 2.81 12.87
C ALA A 43 -3.83 3.73 11.67
N ALA A 44 -3.73 3.16 10.47
CA ALA A 44 -3.48 3.88 9.22
C ALA A 44 -4.56 3.57 8.19
N THR A 45 -5.16 4.62 7.62
CA THR A 45 -6.01 4.51 6.43
C THR A 45 -5.50 5.44 5.33
N LEU A 46 -5.19 4.87 4.18
CA LEU A 46 -4.69 5.62 3.03
C LEU A 46 -5.50 5.30 1.77
N ARG A 47 -5.99 6.35 1.11
CA ARG A 47 -6.65 6.28 -0.19
C ARG A 47 -5.94 7.20 -1.16
N THR A 48 -5.30 6.63 -2.17
CA THR A 48 -4.57 7.41 -3.19
C THR A 48 -5.13 7.15 -4.57
N HIS A 49 -5.35 8.23 -5.33
CA HIS A 49 -5.57 8.17 -6.76
C HIS A 49 -4.50 8.99 -7.46
N GLN A 50 -3.64 8.34 -8.25
CA GLN A 50 -2.53 8.99 -8.94
C GLN A 50 -2.42 8.54 -10.39
N LYS A 51 -1.80 9.33 -11.29
CA LYS A 51 -1.34 8.76 -12.57
C LYS A 51 -0.04 8.00 -12.35
N ILE A 52 0.92 8.61 -11.65
CA ILE A 52 2.24 8.06 -11.36
C ILE A 52 2.51 8.16 -9.86
N GLY A 53 2.86 7.04 -9.23
CA GLY A 53 3.31 6.97 -7.84
C GLY A 53 4.66 6.25 -7.73
N TYR A 54 5.61 6.83 -7.02
CA TYR A 54 6.97 6.27 -6.93
C TYR A 54 7.20 5.42 -5.68
N SER A 55 6.96 5.95 -4.48
CA SER A 55 7.19 5.18 -3.25
C SER A 55 6.16 5.45 -2.17
N LEU A 56 5.74 4.39 -1.50
CA LEU A 56 4.82 4.42 -0.36
C LEU A 56 5.27 3.42 0.69
N VAL A 57 5.51 3.90 1.90
CA VAL A 57 5.84 3.09 3.08
C VAL A 57 4.78 3.31 4.14
N MET A 58 4.21 2.22 4.64
CA MET A 58 3.25 2.25 5.74
C MET A 58 3.70 1.28 6.84
N VAL A 59 3.87 1.80 8.05
CA VAL A 59 4.18 1.04 9.24
C VAL A 59 3.10 1.28 10.27
N SER A 60 2.37 0.22 10.65
CA SER A 60 1.28 0.37 11.62
C SER A 60 0.91 -0.91 12.35
N GLN A 61 0.12 -0.85 13.42
CA GLN A 61 -0.50 -2.09 13.93
C GLN A 61 -1.60 -2.55 12.97
N ALA A 62 -2.47 -1.62 12.54
CA ALA A 62 -3.53 -1.88 11.59
C ALA A 62 -3.44 -0.92 10.39
N ALA A 63 -3.29 -1.48 9.18
CA ALA A 63 -3.21 -0.74 7.93
C ALA A 63 -4.37 -1.07 6.99
N THR A 64 -4.98 -0.03 6.43
CA THR A 64 -5.82 -0.13 5.23
C THR A 64 -5.30 0.78 4.13
N LEU A 65 -4.96 0.20 3.00
CA LEU A 65 -4.48 0.93 1.83
C LEU A 65 -5.31 0.62 0.59
N ARG A 66 -5.81 1.67 -0.05
CA ARG A 66 -6.50 1.61 -1.35
C ARG A 66 -5.80 2.51 -2.35
N THR A 67 -5.17 1.94 -3.36
CA THR A 67 -4.46 2.69 -4.40
C THR A 67 -5.06 2.44 -5.77
N HIS A 68 -5.23 3.53 -6.52
CA HIS A 68 -5.53 3.51 -7.94
C HIS A 68 -4.45 4.30 -8.66
N GLN A 69 -3.65 3.63 -9.49
CA GLN A 69 -2.58 4.27 -10.25
C GLN A 69 -2.57 3.83 -11.71
N LYS A 70 -2.01 4.61 -12.63
CA LYS A 70 -1.62 4.05 -13.93
C LYS A 70 -0.28 3.32 -13.78
N ILE A 71 0.69 3.96 -13.15
CA ILE A 71 2.03 3.43 -12.88
C ILE A 71 2.33 3.57 -11.39
N GLY A 72 2.73 2.46 -10.76
CA GLY A 72 3.19 2.42 -9.37
C GLY A 72 4.52 1.69 -9.23
N ASN A 73 5.52 2.32 -8.61
CA ASN A 73 6.86 1.74 -8.54
C ASN A 73 7.10 0.89 -7.29
N SER A 74 6.94 1.43 -6.09
CA SER A 74 7.22 0.69 -4.86
C SER A 74 6.18 0.92 -3.78
N LEU A 75 5.74 -0.16 -3.15
CA LEU A 75 4.85 -0.17 -2.02
C LEU A 75 5.39 -1.13 -0.97
N VAL A 76 5.64 -0.62 0.24
CA VAL A 76 6.02 -1.41 1.39
C VAL A 76 4.99 -1.22 2.50
N MET A 77 4.44 -2.32 2.99
CA MET A 77 3.52 -2.33 4.12
C MET A 77 4.02 -3.30 5.18
N VAL A 78 4.22 -2.78 6.40
CA VAL A 78 4.59 -3.57 7.57
C VAL A 78 3.52 -3.34 8.64
N SER A 79 2.73 -4.36 8.93
CA SER A 79 1.67 -4.25 9.94
C SER A 79 1.38 -5.54 10.68
N GLN A 80 0.73 -5.48 11.84
CA GLN A 80 0.16 -6.72 12.40
C GLN A 80 -1.02 -7.20 11.55
N ALA A 81 -1.94 -6.29 11.24
CA ALA A 81 -3.07 -6.53 10.34
C ALA A 81 -3.01 -5.58 9.13
N ALA A 82 -3.08 -6.14 7.93
CA ALA A 82 -2.95 -5.39 6.68
C ALA A 82 -4.09 -5.72 5.71
N THR A 83 -4.77 -4.69 5.21
CA THR A 83 -5.65 -4.78 4.05
C THR A 83 -5.13 -3.89 2.93
N LEU A 84 -4.82 -4.50 1.79
CA LEU A 84 -4.34 -3.79 0.61
C LEU A 84 -5.22 -4.07 -0.60
N ARG A 85 -5.71 -3.00 -1.23
CA ARG A 85 -6.42 -3.05 -2.50
C ARG A 85 -5.71 -2.14 -3.49
N THR A 86 -5.11 -2.71 -4.52
CA THR A 86 -4.41 -1.95 -5.56
C THR A 86 -5.03 -2.20 -6.92
N HIS A 87 -5.24 -1.13 -7.68
CA HIS A 87 -5.57 -1.21 -9.10
C HIS A 87 -4.55 -0.39 -9.89
N GLN A 88 -3.74 -1.06 -10.70
CA GLN A 88 -2.69 -0.42 -11.50
C GLN A 88 -2.74 -0.88 -12.96
N LYS A 89 -2.22 -0.09 -13.90
CA LYS A 89 -1.88 -0.66 -15.22
C LYS A 89 -0.52 -1.36 -15.13
N ILE A 90 0.46 -0.69 -14.53
CA ILE A 90 1.82 -1.20 -14.35
C ILE A 90 2.19 -1.06 -12.86
N GLY A 91 2.59 -2.15 -12.23
CA GLY A 91 3.10 -2.18 -10.86
C GLY A 91 4.48 -2.86 -10.80
N TYR A 92 5.47 -2.21 -10.19
CA TYR A 92 6.85 -2.75 -10.17
C TYR A 92 7.15 -3.59 -8.93
N SER A 93 6.92 -3.08 -7.72
CA SER A 93 7.26 -3.79 -6.49
C SER A 93 6.23 -3.58 -5.41
N LEU A 94 5.79 -4.69 -4.81
CA LEU A 94 4.93 -4.73 -3.65
C LEU A 94 5.53 -5.67 -2.61
N VAL A 95 5.80 -5.15 -1.42
CA VAL A 95 6.25 -5.93 -0.26
C VAL A 95 5.25 -5.76 0.87
N MET A 96 4.71 -6.87 1.36
CA MET A 96 3.81 -6.90 2.50
C MET A 96 4.36 -7.86 3.55
N VAL A 97 4.55 -7.36 4.76
CA VAL A 97 4.93 -8.15 5.94
C VAL A 97 3.87 -7.95 7.01
N SER A 98 3.15 -9.01 7.37
CA SER A 98 2.14 -8.91 8.41
C SER A 98 1.74 -10.22 9.08
N GLN A 99 1.24 -10.18 10.30
CA GLN A 99 0.67 -11.40 10.90
C GLN A 99 -0.60 -11.85 10.14
N GLY A 100 -1.51 -10.92 9.85
CA GLY A 100 -2.71 -11.15 9.03
C GLY A 100 -2.77 -10.22 7.82
N ALA A 101 -2.85 -10.79 6.62
CA ALA A 101 -2.91 -10.05 5.36
C ALA A 101 -4.20 -10.35 4.57
N THR A 102 -4.81 -9.29 4.02
CA THR A 102 -5.73 -9.41 2.88
C THR A 102 -5.21 -8.56 1.74
N LEU A 103 -4.92 -9.20 0.61
CA LEU A 103 -4.40 -8.53 -0.56
C LEU A 103 -5.29 -8.77 -1.76
N ARG A 104 -5.77 -7.69 -2.38
CA ARG A 104 -6.51 -7.71 -3.64
C ARG A 104 -5.79 -6.82 -4.66
N THR A 105 -5.19 -7.42 -5.67
CA THR A 105 -4.49 -6.67 -6.73
C THR A 105 -5.15 -6.89 -8.09
N HIS A 106 -5.29 -5.81 -8.84
CA HIS A 106 -5.66 -5.84 -10.24
C HIS A 106 -4.63 -5.05 -11.03
N GLN A 107 -3.83 -5.74 -11.85
CA GLN A 107 -2.78 -5.12 -12.66
C GLN A 107 -2.83 -5.61 -14.10
N LYS A 108 -2.37 -4.81 -15.07
CA LYS A 108 -2.11 -5.38 -16.40
C LYS A 108 -0.74 -6.07 -16.39
N ILE A 109 0.27 -5.38 -15.87
CA ILE A 109 1.66 -5.84 -15.75
C ILE A 109 2.10 -5.68 -14.29
N GLY A 110 2.57 -6.77 -13.69
CA GLY A 110 3.16 -6.80 -12.34
C GLY A 110 4.57 -7.40 -12.35
N TYR A 111 5.56 -6.70 -11.82
CA TYR A 111 6.95 -7.19 -11.84
C TYR A 111 7.33 -8.02 -10.61
N SER A 112 7.09 -7.53 -9.41
CA SER A 112 7.47 -8.23 -8.17
C SER A 112 6.43 -8.06 -7.08
N LEU A 113 6.06 -9.19 -6.48
CA LEU A 113 5.21 -9.24 -5.30
C LEU A 113 5.83 -10.18 -4.27
N VAL A 114 6.07 -9.66 -3.06
CA VAL A 114 6.56 -10.41 -1.91
C VAL A 114 5.56 -10.26 -0.78
N MET A 115 5.03 -11.37 -0.28
CA MET A 115 4.21 -11.40 0.91
C MET A 115 4.82 -12.35 1.93
N VAL A 116 4.96 -11.87 3.16
CA VAL A 116 5.36 -12.66 4.31
C VAL A 116 4.29 -12.49 5.37
N SER A 117 3.59 -13.57 5.69
CA SER A 117 2.51 -13.49 6.69
C SER A 117 2.17 -14.80 7.38
N GLN A 118 1.73 -14.75 8.64
CA GLN A 118 1.22 -15.96 9.30
C GLN A 118 -0.08 -16.44 8.64
N ALA A 119 -1.02 -15.53 8.38
CA ALA A 119 -2.26 -15.82 7.66
C ALA A 119 -2.45 -14.81 6.52
N ALA A 120 -2.81 -15.29 5.33
CA ALA A 120 -3.06 -14.44 4.17
C ALA A 120 -4.25 -14.90 3.34
N THR A 121 -5.01 -13.92 2.88
CA THR A 121 -5.96 -14.08 1.77
C THR A 121 -5.46 -13.27 0.58
N PHE A 122 -5.21 -13.93 -0.55
CA PHE A 122 -4.64 -13.30 -1.74
C PHE A 122 -5.55 -13.48 -2.95
N HIS A 123 -5.99 -12.36 -3.52
CA HIS A 123 -6.73 -12.31 -4.78
C HIS A 123 -5.99 -11.43 -5.78
N THR A 124 -5.69 -11.97 -6.95
CA THR A 124 -4.92 -11.26 -7.96
C THR A 124 -5.52 -11.47 -9.34
N HIS A 125 -5.59 -10.40 -10.11
CA HIS A 125 -5.90 -10.47 -11.53
C HIS A 125 -4.81 -9.71 -12.29
N GLN A 126 -4.03 -10.45 -13.08
CA GLN A 126 -2.89 -9.93 -13.84
C GLN A 126 -2.82 -10.55 -15.23
N LYS A 127 -2.51 -9.76 -16.26
CA LYS A 127 -2.23 -10.30 -17.61
C LYS A 127 -0.81 -10.83 -17.72
N THR A 128 0.14 -10.13 -17.11
CA THR A 128 1.55 -10.50 -17.12
C THR A 128 2.15 -10.32 -15.74
N ARG A 129 2.86 -11.36 -15.28
CA ARG A 129 3.55 -11.39 -13.99
C ARG A 129 4.97 -11.88 -14.19
N TYR A 130 5.94 -11.22 -13.55
CA TYR A 130 7.35 -11.63 -13.60
C TYR A 130 7.79 -12.38 -12.34
N SER A 131 7.36 -11.96 -11.14
CA SER A 131 7.78 -12.61 -9.89
C SER A 131 6.70 -12.53 -8.80
N LEU A 132 6.49 -13.64 -8.11
CA LEU A 132 5.66 -13.77 -6.91
C LEU A 132 6.38 -14.64 -5.89
N VAL A 133 6.53 -14.12 -4.67
CA VAL A 133 7.02 -14.88 -3.51
C VAL A 133 5.99 -14.74 -2.39
N MET A 134 5.50 -15.89 -1.91
CA MET A 134 4.56 -15.96 -0.79
C MET A 134 5.17 -16.86 0.27
N VAL A 135 5.36 -16.33 1.47
CA VAL A 135 5.81 -17.09 2.64
C VAL A 135 4.71 -17.01 3.68
N SER A 136 4.09 -18.16 3.99
CA SER A 136 3.11 -18.23 5.08
C SER A 136 3.35 -19.41 6.01
N GLN A 137 3.10 -19.18 7.30
CA GLN A 137 3.19 -20.21 8.35
C GLN A 137 1.82 -20.77 8.76
N GLY A 138 0.73 -20.31 8.15
CA GLY A 138 -0.62 -20.85 8.26
C GLY A 138 -1.34 -20.72 6.92
N ALA A 139 -1.68 -21.84 6.30
CA ALA A 139 -2.38 -21.89 5.03
C ALA A 139 -3.89 -21.97 5.25
N LEU A 140 -4.66 -21.13 4.54
CA LEU A 140 -5.96 -21.53 3.99
C LEU A 140 -6.04 -20.96 2.56
N ALA A 141 -6.16 -21.86 1.60
CA ALA A 141 -6.58 -21.57 0.23
C ALA A 141 -8.09 -21.31 0.21
#